data_AF-A0A2D6YQR7-F1
#
_entry.id   AF-A0A2D6YQR7-F1
#
_cell.length_a   1.000
_cell.length_b   1.000
_cell.length_c   1.000
_cell.angle_alpha   90.00
_cell.angle_beta   90.00
_cell.angle_gamma   90.00
#
_symmetry.space_group_name_H-M   'P 1'
#
loop_
_entity.id
_entity.type
_entity.pdbx_description
1 polymer ?
#
loop_
_entity_poly.entity_id
_entity_poly.type
_entity_poly.pdbx_seq_one_letter_code
_entity_poly.pdbx_strand_id
1 'polypeptide(L)'
;MARGSGAGTGVIVALVVSVVCNVGLLTITFMMYSGKAEALENEAKAQAEMTQFVKSSDRTNEFERQMDAAKNNQQSLYKFLQGQRGDVAQFVAGNPNADVTEMRSSLGLAEGDVVRNELGDLRRQLAAAKVDNDSLQRQLADVQSGSVELEERVANIEKLAQEKIAQVEGEFGGYKTAAVRYQQEIEQAIQSIEESRVKLDRDYRNRMAGLQSRLDRSNQDNSVFRAQIEELRKKTEAYRIKPASPAELADGRIINVPGTNGQVFIDLGRNQRIVPGMTFEVYQDVSAIRPDPRTGDYVRGKASIEIIKVGTDTSTARITRELTGRPVVKDDVIANAVFNPDYRFKFLVHGLFDVNGDGRPNSEETDYVRRRIIEWGGEVVEGDDLTGDLDFLVLGAQPPMPAPLPPDAGDDQFRRFLKQRESREQYDRLFEQSTKAQIPVLNWNRFEMLTGMNAN
;
A
#
# COMPACT_ATOMS: atom_id res chain seq x y z
N MET A 1 87.26 45.40 175.74
CA MET A 1 86.81 44.93 177.07
C MET A 1 85.89 43.73 176.89
N ALA A 2 86.14 42.65 177.62
CA ALA A 2 85.25 41.57 178.13
C ALA A 2 84.01 41.01 177.35
N ARG A 3 84.04 39.67 177.13
CA ARG A 3 83.08 38.57 177.47
C ARG A 3 81.63 38.46 176.90
N GLY A 4 81.31 37.24 176.37
CA GLY A 4 80.04 36.47 176.48
C GLY A 4 79.27 36.23 175.17
N SER A 5 79.41 35.14 174.40
CA SER A 5 78.85 33.76 174.51
C SER A 5 77.32 33.61 174.62
N GLY A 6 76.68 33.08 173.56
CA GLY A 6 75.29 32.65 173.52
C GLY A 6 74.89 32.04 172.16
N ALA A 7 75.41 30.86 171.84
CA ALA A 7 75.06 30.05 170.66
C ALA A 7 73.91 29.07 170.99
N GLY A 8 73.07 28.73 170.00
CA GLY A 8 72.27 27.48 170.04
C GLY A 8 70.86 27.52 169.45
N THR A 9 70.72 27.71 168.13
CA THR A 9 69.46 27.36 167.41
C THR A 9 69.68 27.14 165.91
N GLY A 10 70.54 27.92 165.24
CA GLY A 10 70.74 27.83 163.78
C GLY A 10 71.43 26.54 163.26
N VAL A 11 72.37 25.96 164.00
CA VAL A 11 73.14 24.78 163.53
C VAL A 11 72.30 23.50 163.51
N ILE A 12 71.39 23.34 164.48
CA ILE A 12 70.50 22.17 164.55
C ILE A 12 69.46 22.23 163.42
N VAL A 13 68.91 23.42 163.13
CA VAL A 13 67.97 23.61 162.02
C VAL A 13 68.64 23.29 160.67
N ALA A 14 69.88 23.73 160.45
CA ALA A 14 70.61 23.45 159.22
C ALA A 14 70.85 21.94 158.99
N LEU A 15 71.15 21.17 160.04
CA LEU A 15 71.40 19.73 159.92
C LEU A 15 70.10 18.95 159.65
N VAL A 16 69.00 19.29 160.32
CA VAL A 16 67.68 18.69 160.07
C VAL A 16 67.21 19.00 158.65
N VAL A 17 67.36 20.24 158.19
CA VAL A 17 67.01 20.62 156.83
C VAL A 17 67.86 19.85 155.81
N SER A 18 69.17 19.69 156.04
CA SER A 18 70.04 18.96 155.12
C SER A 18 69.67 17.48 154.99
N VAL A 19 69.32 16.81 156.09
CA VAL A 19 68.90 15.40 156.05
C VAL A 19 67.55 15.25 155.35
N VAL A 20 66.57 16.10 155.69
CA VAL A 20 65.25 16.08 155.04
C VAL A 20 65.36 16.40 153.54
N CYS A 21 66.23 17.34 153.15
CA CYS A 21 66.43 17.72 151.76
C CYS A 21 67.10 16.59 150.95
N ASN A 22 68.11 15.90 151.51
CA ASN A 22 68.71 14.74 150.83
C ASN A 22 67.73 13.58 150.69
N VAL A 23 66.91 13.30 151.71
CA VAL A 23 65.87 12.27 151.62
C VAL A 23 64.82 12.66 150.58
N GLY A 24 64.38 13.92 150.56
CA GLY A 24 63.43 14.43 149.57
C GLY A 24 63.96 14.42 148.13
N LEU A 25 65.25 14.73 147.93
CA LEU A 25 65.87 14.66 146.60
C LEU A 25 66.00 13.21 146.11
N LEU A 26 66.30 12.27 147.00
CA LEU A 26 66.42 10.85 146.64
C LEU A 26 65.07 10.25 146.25
N THR A 27 63.98 10.61 146.95
CA THR A 27 62.62 10.15 146.59
C THR A 27 62.14 10.72 145.26
N ILE A 28 62.38 12.01 144.98
CA ILE A 28 62.04 12.63 143.68
C ILE A 28 62.82 11.96 142.55
N THR A 29 64.12 11.70 142.75
CA THR A 29 64.96 11.05 141.73
C THR A 29 64.48 9.65 141.42
N PHE A 30 64.11 8.87 142.45
CA PHE A 30 63.54 7.53 142.27
C PHE A 30 62.20 7.59 141.53
N MET A 31 61.32 8.53 141.88
CA MET A 31 60.02 8.72 141.22
C MET A 31 60.14 9.16 139.75
N MET A 32 61.12 10.02 139.40
CA MET A 32 61.37 10.38 138.01
C MET A 32 61.96 9.22 137.20
N TYR A 33 62.83 8.41 137.81
CA TYR A 33 63.41 7.25 137.12
C TYR A 33 62.38 6.14 136.91
N SER A 34 61.52 5.89 137.90
CA SER A 34 60.40 4.96 137.76
C SER A 34 59.37 5.47 136.76
N GLY A 35 59.02 6.75 136.79
CA GLY A 35 58.09 7.36 135.83
C GLY A 35 58.63 7.37 134.40
N LYS A 36 59.93 7.58 134.20
CA LYS A 36 60.57 7.49 132.89
C LYS A 36 60.63 6.05 132.37
N ALA A 37 60.91 5.08 133.23
CA ALA A 37 60.90 3.66 132.87
C ALA A 37 59.49 3.21 132.46
N GLU A 38 58.47 3.62 133.20
CA GLU A 38 57.06 3.33 132.91
C GLU A 38 56.60 4.00 131.60
N ALA A 39 57.01 5.23 131.33
CA ALA A 39 56.71 5.92 130.07
C ALA A 39 57.33 5.24 128.84
N LEU A 40 58.58 4.77 128.93
CA LEU A 40 59.25 4.04 127.85
C LEU A 40 58.62 2.66 127.62
N GLU A 41 58.23 1.96 128.69
CA GLU A 41 57.51 0.70 128.59
C GLU A 41 56.13 0.89 127.95
N ASN A 42 55.42 1.96 128.32
CA ASN A 42 54.12 2.30 127.74
C ASN A 42 54.24 2.73 126.26
N GLU A 43 55.30 3.46 125.89
CA GLU A 43 55.56 3.79 124.49
C GLU A 43 55.88 2.53 123.67
N ALA A 44 56.71 1.63 124.19
CA ALA A 44 57.02 0.36 123.52
C ALA A 44 55.78 -0.53 123.37
N LYS A 45 54.91 -0.58 124.39
CA LYS A 45 53.61 -1.28 124.31
C LYS A 45 52.69 -0.63 123.28
N ALA A 46 52.55 0.70 123.27
CA ALA A 46 51.73 1.43 122.31
C ALA A 46 52.25 1.25 120.86
N GLN A 47 53.56 1.26 120.65
CA GLN A 47 54.16 0.97 119.35
C GLN A 47 53.96 -0.49 118.93
N ALA A 48 54.07 -1.44 119.86
CA ALA A 48 53.81 -2.86 119.60
C ALA A 48 52.35 -3.11 119.24
N GLU A 49 51.39 -2.52 119.98
CA GLU A 49 49.96 -2.59 119.68
C GLU A 49 49.63 -1.92 118.34
N MET A 50 50.20 -0.75 118.05
CA MET A 50 49.98 -0.07 116.77
C MET A 50 50.50 -0.89 115.58
N THR A 51 51.59 -1.65 115.77
CA THR A 51 52.15 -2.54 114.73
C THR A 51 51.24 -3.73 114.42
N GLN A 52 50.33 -4.11 115.33
CA GLN A 52 49.32 -5.15 115.06
C GLN A 52 48.26 -4.69 114.05
N PHE A 53 48.01 -3.39 113.96
CA PHE A 53 47.01 -2.81 113.05
C PHE A 53 47.61 -2.18 111.80
N VAL A 54 48.80 -1.58 111.91
CA VAL A 54 49.52 -0.94 110.80
C VAL A 54 51.01 -1.27 110.89
N LYS A 55 51.51 -2.09 109.98
CA LYS A 55 52.94 -2.41 109.92
C LYS A 55 53.73 -1.18 109.47
N SER A 56 54.99 -1.08 109.89
CA SER A 56 55.87 0.03 109.49
C SER A 56 56.07 0.13 107.97
N SER A 57 55.95 -0.98 107.24
CA SER A 57 55.98 -1.03 105.76
C SER A 57 54.77 -0.35 105.10
N ASP A 58 53.64 -0.29 105.81
CA ASP A 58 52.36 0.15 105.27
C ASP A 58 52.14 1.65 105.51
N ARG A 59 53.03 2.29 106.30
CA ARG A 59 53.08 3.74 106.56
C ARG A 59 53.71 4.49 105.39
N THR A 60 53.08 4.36 104.23
CA THR A 60 53.47 5.08 103.02
C THR A 60 52.98 6.52 103.06
N ASN A 61 53.43 7.33 102.09
CA ASN A 61 52.90 8.69 101.89
C ASN A 61 51.37 8.70 101.69
N GLU A 62 50.78 7.60 101.20
CA GLU A 62 49.34 7.47 101.03
C GLU A 62 48.62 7.26 102.37
N PHE A 63 49.19 6.43 103.24
CA PHE A 63 48.70 6.24 104.60
C PHE A 63 48.71 7.56 105.39
N GLU A 64 49.79 8.35 105.26
CA GLU A 64 49.86 9.68 105.89
C GLU A 64 48.78 10.63 105.36
N ARG A 65 48.55 10.67 104.04
CA ARG A 65 47.48 11.49 103.44
C ARG A 65 46.08 11.06 103.92
N GLN A 66 45.83 9.75 104.02
CA GLN A 66 44.55 9.24 104.53
C GLN A 66 44.38 9.56 106.02
N MET A 67 45.46 9.49 106.80
CA MET A 67 45.45 9.86 108.22
C MET A 67 45.18 11.36 108.40
N ASP A 68 45.79 12.22 107.60
CA ASP A 68 45.54 13.67 107.64
C ASP A 68 44.12 14.02 107.17
N ALA A 69 43.62 13.34 106.13
CA ALA A 69 42.22 13.49 105.71
C ALA A 69 41.23 13.04 106.79
N ALA A 70 41.51 11.94 107.50
CA ALA A 70 40.70 11.47 108.61
C ALA A 70 40.71 12.47 109.78
N LYS A 71 41.88 13.04 110.12
CA LYS A 71 42.03 14.08 111.14
C LYS A 71 41.25 15.35 110.79
N ASN A 72 41.37 15.82 109.54
CA ASN A 72 40.64 17.00 109.07
C ASN A 72 39.12 16.81 109.16
N ASN A 73 38.64 15.59 108.94
CA ASN A 73 37.23 15.22 109.07
C ASN A 73 36.82 14.83 110.49
N GLN A 74 37.70 14.98 111.50
CA GLN A 74 37.47 14.61 112.90
C GLN A 74 37.00 13.15 113.09
N GLN A 75 37.51 12.23 112.27
CA GLN A 75 37.14 10.82 112.28
C GLN A 75 38.35 9.93 112.52
N SER A 76 38.11 8.71 113.04
CA SER A 76 39.14 7.68 113.04
C SER A 76 39.45 7.26 111.60
N LEU A 77 40.69 6.85 111.33
CA LEU A 77 41.09 6.35 110.00
C LEU A 77 40.17 5.22 109.52
N TYR A 78 39.76 4.33 110.42
CA TYR A 78 38.80 3.28 110.13
C TYR A 78 37.45 3.82 109.63
N LYS A 79 36.86 4.81 110.33
CA LYS A 79 35.58 5.41 109.95
C LYS A 79 35.67 6.14 108.61
N PHE A 80 36.79 6.81 108.34
CA PHE A 80 37.03 7.48 107.06
C PHE A 80 37.12 6.47 105.90
N LEU A 81 37.90 5.40 106.07
CA LEU A 81 38.04 4.35 105.05
C LEU A 81 36.73 3.57 104.84
N GLN A 82 35.97 3.33 105.91
CA GLN A 82 34.64 2.72 105.82
C GLN A 82 33.66 3.63 105.08
N GLY A 83 33.72 4.95 105.31
CA GLY A 83 32.93 5.95 104.58
C GLY A 83 33.27 5.95 103.09
N GLN A 84 34.56 6.02 102.74
CA GLN A 84 35.00 5.96 101.33
C GLN A 84 34.56 4.67 100.64
N ARG A 85 34.65 3.52 101.34
CA ARG A 85 34.14 2.25 100.82
C ARG A 85 32.63 2.29 100.61
N GLY A 86 31.90 2.89 101.56
CA GLY A 86 30.45 3.02 101.49
C GLY A 86 29.98 3.91 100.34
N ASP A 87 30.70 4.99 100.03
CA ASP A 87 30.40 5.85 98.89
C ASP A 87 30.56 5.11 97.56
N VAL A 88 31.62 4.29 97.44
CA VAL A 88 31.83 3.43 96.26
C VAL A 88 30.73 2.37 96.15
N ALA A 89 30.38 1.73 97.26
CA ALA A 89 29.31 0.73 97.32
C ALA A 89 27.93 1.33 96.97
N GLN A 90 27.63 2.53 97.46
CA GLN A 90 26.42 3.28 97.12
C GLN A 90 26.37 3.65 95.63
N PHE A 91 27.50 4.07 95.04
CA PHE A 91 27.56 4.42 93.63
C PHE A 91 27.38 3.22 92.70
N VAL A 92 27.94 2.06 93.06
CA VAL A 92 27.94 0.85 92.24
C VAL A 92 26.66 0.02 92.41
N ALA A 93 26.28 -0.26 93.66
CA ALA A 93 25.19 -1.19 94.00
C ALA A 93 23.95 -0.50 94.59
N GLY A 94 24.00 0.81 94.85
CA GLY A 94 22.91 1.54 95.52
C GLY A 94 22.77 1.24 97.01
N ASN A 95 23.72 0.49 97.60
CA ASN A 95 23.74 0.08 99.01
C ASN A 95 25.13 0.40 99.62
N PRO A 96 25.23 1.23 100.68
CA PRO A 96 26.52 1.67 101.23
C PRO A 96 27.21 0.57 102.06
N ASN A 97 26.49 -0.50 102.41
CA ASN A 97 27.05 -1.62 103.15
C ASN A 97 27.47 -2.78 102.24
N ALA A 98 27.22 -2.68 100.93
CA ALA A 98 27.52 -3.75 99.99
C ALA A 98 29.02 -4.07 99.99
N ASP A 99 29.32 -5.37 99.97
CA ASP A 99 30.67 -5.86 99.77
C ASP A 99 31.01 -5.94 98.27
N VAL A 100 32.26 -6.30 97.96
CA VAL A 100 32.73 -6.39 96.57
C VAL A 100 31.99 -7.48 95.78
N THR A 101 31.51 -8.52 96.45
CA THR A 101 30.76 -9.63 95.84
C THR A 101 29.36 -9.15 95.41
N GLU A 102 28.67 -8.42 96.30
CA GLU A 102 27.36 -7.82 96.04
C GLU A 102 27.46 -6.76 94.94
N MET A 103 28.50 -5.91 94.97
CA MET A 103 28.77 -4.93 93.90
C MET A 103 28.94 -5.60 92.54
N ARG A 104 29.70 -6.71 92.46
CA ARG A 104 29.90 -7.46 91.21
C ARG A 104 28.61 -8.11 90.72
N SER A 105 27.86 -8.75 91.63
CA SER A 105 26.57 -9.37 91.32
C SER A 105 25.57 -8.35 90.78
N SER A 106 25.48 -7.17 91.39
CA SER A 106 24.55 -6.10 90.96
C SER A 106 24.82 -5.59 89.54
N LEU A 107 26.07 -5.67 89.09
CA LEU A 107 26.50 -5.29 87.74
C LEU A 107 26.60 -6.48 86.77
N GLY A 108 26.31 -7.71 87.22
CA GLY A 108 26.46 -8.92 86.41
C GLY A 108 27.91 -9.27 86.04
N LEU A 109 28.89 -8.84 86.85
CA LEU A 109 30.32 -9.00 86.59
C LEU A 109 30.86 -10.31 87.16
N ALA A 110 31.72 -10.99 86.39
CA ALA A 110 32.42 -12.19 86.83
C ALA A 110 33.65 -11.85 87.68
N GLU A 111 34.28 -12.90 88.24
CA GLU A 111 35.46 -12.73 89.08
C GLU A 111 36.69 -12.32 88.24
N GLY A 112 37.08 -11.04 88.31
CA GLY A 112 38.23 -10.49 87.58
C GLY A 112 37.85 -9.36 86.62
N ASP A 113 36.56 -9.17 86.36
CA ASP A 113 36.07 -8.13 85.47
C ASP A 113 36.27 -6.74 86.06
N VAL A 114 36.58 -5.81 85.17
CA VAL A 114 36.75 -4.40 85.50
C VAL A 114 35.56 -3.65 84.93
N VAL A 115 34.83 -2.94 85.79
CA VAL A 115 33.65 -2.12 85.43
C VAL A 115 33.90 -1.25 84.19
N ARG A 116 35.11 -0.70 84.05
CA ARG A 116 35.51 0.13 82.91
C ARG A 116 35.49 -0.62 81.58
N ASN A 117 35.90 -1.89 81.56
CA ASN A 117 35.94 -2.71 80.35
C ASN A 117 34.51 -3.07 79.93
N GLU A 118 33.69 -3.56 80.85
CA GLU A 118 32.29 -3.91 80.56
C GLU A 118 31.45 -2.69 80.14
N LEU A 119 31.64 -1.53 80.77
CA LEU A 119 30.99 -0.29 80.31
C LEU A 119 31.51 0.16 78.93
N GLY A 120 32.79 -0.08 78.64
CA GLY A 120 33.36 0.15 77.31
C GLY A 120 32.71 -0.75 76.26
N ASP A 121 32.53 -2.02 76.59
CA ASP A 121 31.95 -3.04 75.70
C ASP A 121 30.46 -2.81 75.48
N LEU A 122 29.72 -2.49 76.54
CA LEU A 122 28.32 -2.10 76.44
C LEU A 122 28.15 -0.85 75.58
N ARG A 123 29.03 0.15 75.71
CA ARG A 123 29.01 1.34 74.85
C ARG A 123 29.33 1.00 73.39
N ARG A 124 30.28 0.09 73.14
CA ARG A 124 30.60 -0.38 71.79
C ARG A 124 29.42 -1.15 71.18
N GLN A 125 28.78 -2.03 71.94
CA GLN A 125 27.60 -2.78 71.50
C GLN A 125 26.41 -1.85 71.25
N LEU A 126 26.16 -0.87 72.13
CA LEU A 126 25.10 0.11 71.94
C LEU A 126 25.34 0.97 70.69
N ALA A 127 26.59 1.37 70.45
CA ALA A 127 26.96 2.08 69.23
C ALA A 127 26.76 1.22 67.98
N ALA A 128 27.17 -0.05 68.01
CA ALA A 128 26.95 -1.00 66.92
C ALA A 128 25.46 -1.23 66.65
N ALA A 129 24.69 -1.53 67.70
CA ALA A 129 23.24 -1.74 67.60
C ALA A 129 22.50 -0.49 67.07
N LYS A 130 22.98 0.71 67.39
CA LYS A 130 22.42 1.95 66.84
C LYS A 130 22.71 2.07 65.34
N VAL A 131 23.94 1.79 64.92
CA VAL A 131 24.31 1.77 63.49
C VAL A 131 23.50 0.72 62.73
N ASP A 132 23.31 -0.47 63.31
CA ASP A 132 22.49 -1.53 62.72
C ASP A 132 21.02 -1.09 62.60
N ASN A 133 20.45 -0.45 63.62
CA ASN A 133 19.08 0.06 63.58
C ASN A 133 18.92 1.13 62.49
N ASP A 134 19.85 2.07 62.39
CA ASP A 134 19.87 3.08 61.33
C ASP A 134 19.97 2.43 59.94
N SER A 135 20.76 1.35 59.82
CA SER A 135 20.89 0.60 58.56
C SER A 135 19.60 -0.14 58.19
N LEU A 136 18.93 -0.77 59.16
CA LEU A 136 17.66 -1.46 58.97
C LEU A 136 16.53 -0.49 58.64
N GLN A 137 16.51 0.69 59.25
CA GLN A 137 15.56 1.75 58.91
C GLN A 137 15.74 2.22 57.46
N ARG A 138 16.99 2.38 57.00
CA ARG A 138 17.27 2.71 55.59
C ARG A 138 16.83 1.60 54.65
N GLN A 139 17.11 0.33 54.97
CA GLN A 139 16.65 -0.81 54.17
C GLN A 139 15.12 -0.89 54.12
N LEU A 140 14.43 -0.65 55.24
CA LEU A 140 12.98 -0.63 55.29
C LEU A 140 12.40 0.48 54.42
N ALA A 141 12.98 1.69 54.47
CA ALA A 141 12.56 2.81 53.63
C ALA A 141 12.79 2.52 52.14
N ASP A 142 13.93 1.91 51.79
CA ASP A 142 14.27 1.50 50.42
C ASP A 142 13.27 0.46 49.90
N VAL A 143 13.02 -0.61 50.66
CA VAL A 143 12.03 -1.65 50.32
C VAL A 143 10.62 -1.08 50.20
N GLN A 144 10.22 -0.17 51.09
CA GLN A 144 8.93 0.51 51.00
C GLN A 144 8.81 1.34 49.72
N SER A 145 9.85 2.11 49.38
CA SER A 145 9.87 2.89 48.14
C SER A 145 9.82 2.00 46.90
N GLY A 146 10.56 0.89 46.89
CA GLY A 146 10.53 -0.09 45.81
C GLY A 146 9.18 -0.79 45.67
N SER A 147 8.48 -1.05 46.77
CA SER A 147 7.12 -1.62 46.74
C SER A 147 6.12 -0.66 46.11
N VAL A 148 6.18 0.63 46.46
CA VAL A 148 5.31 1.66 45.86
C VAL A 148 5.59 1.81 44.36
N GLU A 149 6.87 1.85 43.97
CA GLU A 149 7.25 1.90 42.55
C GLU A 149 6.74 0.66 41.79
N LEU A 150 6.84 -0.52 42.40
CA LEU A 150 6.38 -1.76 41.79
C LEU A 150 4.84 -1.77 41.63
N GLU A 151 4.10 -1.31 42.63
CA GLU A 151 2.64 -1.15 42.56
C GLU A 151 2.22 -0.19 41.45
N GLU A 152 2.89 0.97 41.33
CA GLU A 152 2.64 1.92 40.24
C GLU A 152 2.95 1.31 38.86
N ARG A 153 4.04 0.53 38.75
CA ARG A 153 4.37 -0.17 37.50
C ARG A 153 3.33 -1.22 37.14
N VAL A 154 2.85 -1.99 38.10
CA VAL A 154 1.78 -2.99 37.88
C VAL A 154 0.50 -2.30 37.44
N ALA A 155 0.06 -1.24 38.12
CA ALA A 155 -1.13 -0.48 37.76
C ALA A 155 -1.03 0.12 36.34
N ASN A 156 0.14 0.64 35.96
CA ASN A 156 0.38 1.13 34.61
C ASN A 156 0.33 0.02 33.55
N ILE A 157 0.90 -1.15 33.83
CA ILE A 157 0.85 -2.31 32.94
C ILE A 157 -0.60 -2.80 32.76
N GLU A 158 -1.37 -2.89 33.85
CA GLU A 158 -2.78 -3.30 33.81
C GLU A 158 -3.61 -2.33 32.98
N LYS A 159 -3.40 -1.02 33.15
CA LYS A 159 -4.07 0.01 32.34
C LYS A 159 -3.73 -0.13 30.85
N LEU A 160 -2.44 -0.27 30.51
CA LEU A 160 -2.01 -0.47 29.12
C LEU A 160 -2.55 -1.78 28.52
N ALA A 161 -2.64 -2.83 29.32
CA ALA A 161 -3.22 -4.10 28.89
C ALA A 161 -4.72 -3.94 28.59
N GLN A 162 -5.48 -3.27 29.46
CA GLN A 162 -6.90 -2.98 29.24
C GLN A 162 -7.14 -2.11 28.00
N GLU A 163 -6.34 -1.06 27.82
CA GLU A 163 -6.41 -0.20 26.62
C GLU A 163 -6.14 -1.00 25.33
N LYS A 164 -5.13 -1.87 25.33
CA LYS A 164 -4.84 -2.76 24.19
C LYS A 164 -5.95 -3.78 23.94
N ILE A 165 -6.51 -4.37 24.98
CA ILE A 165 -7.63 -5.32 24.85
C ILE A 165 -8.83 -4.59 24.24
N ALA A 166 -9.19 -3.42 24.74
CA ALA A 166 -10.29 -2.62 24.20
C ALA A 166 -10.06 -2.22 22.74
N GLN A 167 -8.82 -1.87 22.37
CA GLN A 167 -8.45 -1.59 20.98
C GLN A 167 -8.64 -2.81 20.08
N VAL A 168 -8.12 -3.97 20.49
CA VAL A 168 -8.24 -5.22 19.73
C VAL A 168 -9.72 -5.63 19.61
N GLU A 169 -10.50 -5.53 20.68
CA GLU A 169 -11.95 -5.79 20.65
C GLU A 169 -12.68 -4.84 19.69
N GLY A 170 -12.30 -3.56 19.67
CA GLY A 170 -12.82 -2.57 18.73
C GLY A 170 -12.51 -2.92 17.27
N GLU A 171 -11.26 -3.30 16.98
CA GLU A 171 -10.83 -3.74 15.65
C GLU A 171 -11.58 -5.02 15.21
N PHE A 172 -11.67 -6.02 16.09
CA PHE A 172 -12.44 -7.25 15.83
C PHE A 172 -13.93 -6.97 15.62
N GLY A 173 -14.51 -6.03 16.36
CA GLY A 173 -15.88 -5.56 16.15
C GLY A 173 -16.07 -4.94 14.77
N GLY A 174 -15.10 -4.12 14.33
CA GLY A 174 -15.05 -3.56 12.99
C GLY A 174 -14.99 -4.63 11.90
N TYR A 175 -14.10 -5.62 12.03
CA TYR A 175 -14.00 -6.75 11.11
C TYR A 175 -15.28 -7.58 11.06
N LYS A 176 -15.92 -7.84 12.20
CA LYS A 176 -17.18 -8.61 12.26
C LYS A 176 -18.30 -7.88 11.50
N THR A 177 -18.45 -6.57 11.72
CA THR A 177 -19.43 -5.75 11.01
C THR A 177 -19.14 -5.71 9.51
N ALA A 178 -17.88 -5.54 9.11
CA ALA A 178 -17.47 -5.57 7.71
C ALA A 178 -17.75 -6.93 7.05
N ALA A 179 -17.49 -8.04 7.75
CA ALA A 179 -17.76 -9.38 7.25
C ALA A 179 -19.26 -9.62 7.02
N VAL A 180 -20.12 -9.20 7.96
CA VAL A 180 -21.58 -9.28 7.78
C VAL A 180 -22.04 -8.41 6.60
N ARG A 181 -21.50 -7.20 6.46
CA ARG A 181 -21.81 -6.31 5.34
C ARG A 181 -21.41 -6.94 4.00
N TYR A 182 -20.19 -7.47 3.89
CA TYR A 182 -19.72 -8.14 2.68
C TYR A 182 -20.55 -9.38 2.34
N GLN A 183 -20.96 -10.15 3.35
CA GLN A 183 -21.84 -11.30 3.12
C GLN A 183 -23.19 -10.87 2.52
N GLN A 184 -23.78 -9.79 3.03
CA GLN A 184 -25.03 -9.22 2.49
C GLN A 184 -24.84 -8.65 1.08
N GLU A 185 -23.74 -7.93 0.82
CA GLU A 185 -23.40 -7.40 -0.51
C GLU A 185 -23.23 -8.54 -1.54
N ILE A 186 -22.55 -9.63 -1.16
CA ILE A 186 -22.40 -10.81 -2.02
C ILE A 186 -23.75 -11.47 -2.28
N GLU A 187 -24.59 -11.64 -1.27
CA GLU A 187 -25.92 -12.25 -1.43
C GLU A 187 -26.82 -11.41 -2.36
N GLN A 188 -26.80 -10.08 -2.21
CA GLN A 188 -27.49 -9.16 -3.12
C GLN A 188 -26.92 -9.22 -4.54
N ALA A 189 -25.59 -9.29 -4.70
CA ALA A 189 -24.96 -9.43 -6.00
C ALA A 189 -25.38 -10.74 -6.68
N ILE A 190 -25.39 -11.86 -5.95
CA ILE A 190 -25.85 -13.15 -6.46
C ILE A 190 -27.32 -13.07 -6.91
N GLN A 191 -28.21 -12.50 -6.08
CA GLN A 191 -29.61 -12.33 -6.44
C GLN A 191 -29.78 -11.46 -7.71
N SER A 192 -29.05 -10.36 -7.81
CA SER A 192 -29.11 -9.46 -8.99
C SER A 192 -28.63 -10.14 -10.27
N ILE A 193 -27.61 -11.01 -10.18
CA ILE A 193 -27.10 -11.79 -11.30
C ILE A 193 -28.13 -12.84 -11.72
N GLU A 194 -28.74 -13.53 -10.76
CA GLU A 194 -29.76 -14.54 -11.04
C GLU A 194 -31.00 -13.92 -11.70
N GLU A 195 -31.47 -12.77 -11.20
CA GLU A 195 -32.55 -12.02 -11.83
C GLU A 195 -32.20 -11.56 -13.25
N SER A 196 -30.96 -11.10 -13.45
CA SER A 196 -30.46 -10.69 -14.76
C SER A 196 -30.38 -11.87 -15.73
N ARG A 197 -29.94 -13.04 -15.26
CA ARG A 197 -29.93 -14.28 -16.05
C ARG A 197 -31.34 -14.70 -16.46
N VAL A 198 -32.29 -14.71 -15.52
CA VAL A 198 -33.69 -15.07 -15.80
C VAL A 198 -34.32 -14.10 -16.80
N LYS A 199 -34.05 -12.78 -16.68
CA LYS A 199 -34.49 -11.78 -17.65
C LYS A 199 -33.89 -12.02 -19.02
N LEU A 200 -32.58 -12.23 -19.09
CA LEU A 200 -31.86 -12.46 -20.34
C LEU A 200 -32.35 -13.72 -21.06
N ASP A 201 -32.55 -14.82 -20.32
CA ASP A 201 -33.10 -16.06 -20.87
C ASP A 201 -34.52 -15.87 -21.41
N ARG A 202 -35.36 -15.11 -20.70
CA ARG A 202 -36.71 -14.78 -21.15
C ARG A 202 -36.67 -13.95 -22.44
N ASP A 203 -35.80 -12.95 -22.50
CA ASP A 203 -35.64 -12.10 -23.67
C ASP A 203 -35.12 -12.88 -24.89
N TYR A 204 -34.15 -13.78 -24.69
CA TYR A 204 -33.68 -14.67 -25.76
C TYR A 204 -34.78 -15.59 -26.26
N ARG A 205 -35.55 -16.23 -25.36
CA ARG A 205 -36.69 -17.07 -25.76
C ARG A 205 -37.72 -16.27 -26.55
N ASN A 206 -38.05 -15.06 -26.11
CA ASN A 206 -39.00 -14.18 -26.80
C ASN A 206 -38.48 -13.75 -28.18
N ARG A 207 -37.20 -13.37 -28.28
CA ARG A 207 -36.56 -13.03 -29.56
C ARG A 207 -36.54 -14.23 -30.50
N MET A 208 -36.25 -15.42 -29.99
CA MET A 208 -36.22 -16.63 -30.80
C MET A 208 -37.60 -17.02 -31.31
N ALA A 209 -38.62 -16.97 -30.46
CA ALA A 209 -40.01 -17.16 -30.89
C ALA A 209 -40.42 -16.11 -31.96
N GLY A 210 -40.02 -14.85 -31.77
CA GLY A 210 -40.27 -13.78 -32.73
C GLY A 210 -39.58 -14.00 -34.08
N LEU A 211 -38.31 -14.41 -34.07
CA LEU A 211 -37.53 -14.71 -35.27
C LEU A 211 -38.07 -15.95 -36.00
N GLN A 212 -38.44 -17.00 -35.27
CA GLN A 212 -39.09 -18.19 -35.82
C GLN A 212 -40.39 -17.79 -36.54
N SER A 213 -41.24 -16.99 -35.89
CA SER A 213 -42.51 -16.54 -36.46
C SER A 213 -42.33 -15.64 -37.69
N ARG A 214 -41.26 -14.84 -37.75
CA ARG A 214 -40.88 -14.06 -38.95
C ARG A 214 -40.36 -14.96 -40.07
N LEU A 215 -39.55 -15.96 -39.73
CA LEU A 215 -39.04 -16.94 -40.70
C LEU A 215 -40.18 -17.73 -41.33
N ASP A 216 -41.14 -18.18 -40.53
CA ASP A 216 -42.32 -18.90 -41.00
C ASP A 216 -43.17 -18.04 -41.94
N ARG A 217 -43.42 -16.77 -41.57
CA ARG A 217 -44.10 -15.81 -42.46
C ARG A 217 -43.33 -15.58 -43.75
N SER A 218 -42.02 -15.34 -43.67
CA SER A 218 -41.19 -15.12 -44.86
C SER A 218 -41.17 -16.34 -45.78
N ASN A 219 -41.15 -17.56 -45.23
CA ASN A 219 -41.25 -18.79 -46.01
C ASN A 219 -42.63 -18.94 -46.67
N GLN A 220 -43.70 -18.59 -45.96
CA GLN A 220 -45.05 -18.57 -46.52
C GLN A 220 -45.18 -17.53 -47.64
N ASP A 221 -44.70 -16.31 -47.41
CA ASP A 221 -44.67 -15.24 -48.40
C ASP A 221 -43.83 -15.64 -49.62
N ASN A 222 -42.66 -16.23 -49.43
CA ASN A 222 -41.83 -16.76 -50.52
C ASN A 222 -42.55 -17.86 -51.31
N SER A 223 -43.32 -18.73 -50.66
CA SER A 223 -44.12 -19.73 -51.35
C SER A 223 -45.22 -19.08 -52.20
N VAL A 224 -45.91 -18.09 -51.64
CA VAL A 224 -46.93 -17.29 -52.36
C VAL A 224 -46.30 -16.54 -53.53
N PHE A 225 -45.19 -15.84 -53.32
CA PHE A 225 -44.48 -15.13 -54.39
C PHE A 225 -43.97 -16.09 -55.45
N ARG A 226 -43.47 -17.27 -55.10
CA ARG A 226 -43.09 -18.30 -56.10
C ARG A 226 -44.29 -18.74 -56.92
N ALA A 227 -45.44 -18.99 -56.29
CA ALA A 227 -46.66 -19.35 -56.99
C ALA A 227 -47.14 -18.22 -57.91
N GLN A 228 -47.11 -16.97 -57.44
CA GLN A 228 -47.43 -15.78 -58.23
C GLN A 228 -46.43 -15.56 -59.36
N ILE A 229 -45.13 -15.78 -59.14
CA ILE A 229 -44.10 -15.69 -60.18
C ILE A 229 -44.30 -16.80 -61.21
N GLU A 230 -44.66 -18.02 -60.82
CA GLU A 230 -45.00 -19.08 -61.78
C GLU A 230 -46.28 -18.75 -62.55
N GLU A 231 -47.28 -18.18 -61.90
CA GLU A 231 -48.51 -17.75 -62.57
C GLU A 231 -48.25 -16.57 -63.51
N LEU A 232 -47.49 -15.57 -63.06
CA LEU A 232 -47.03 -14.46 -63.87
C LEU A 232 -46.11 -14.95 -64.96
N ARG A 233 -45.23 -15.92 -64.75
CA ARG A 233 -44.43 -16.53 -65.81
C ARG A 233 -45.30 -17.26 -66.79
N LYS A 234 -46.35 -17.97 -66.39
CA LYS A 234 -47.28 -18.60 -67.34
C LYS A 234 -48.09 -17.56 -68.12
N LYS A 235 -48.56 -16.50 -67.45
CA LYS A 235 -49.25 -15.38 -68.09
C LYS A 235 -48.31 -14.64 -69.02
N THR A 236 -47.13 -14.27 -68.54
CA THR A 236 -46.06 -13.66 -69.33
C THR A 236 -45.62 -14.60 -70.41
N GLU A 237 -45.46 -15.92 -70.26
CA GLU A 237 -45.11 -16.85 -71.37
C GLU A 237 -46.27 -16.94 -72.39
N ALA A 238 -47.52 -16.82 -71.94
CA ALA A 238 -48.70 -16.72 -72.79
C ALA A 238 -48.84 -15.34 -73.49
N TYR A 239 -48.30 -14.27 -72.90
CA TYR A 239 -48.26 -12.91 -73.47
C TYR A 239 -46.90 -12.57 -74.13
N ARG A 240 -45.89 -13.40 -73.89
CA ARG A 240 -44.55 -13.41 -74.46
C ARG A 240 -44.72 -14.15 -75.76
N ILE A 241 -45.33 -13.43 -76.69
CA ILE A 241 -44.70 -13.28 -77.99
C ILE A 241 -43.20 -13.09 -77.68
N LYS A 242 -42.40 -14.11 -77.98
CA LYS A 242 -40.95 -14.11 -77.83
C LYS A 242 -40.41 -12.69 -78.12
N PRO A 243 -39.67 -12.04 -77.20
CA PRO A 243 -38.87 -10.89 -77.56
C PRO A 243 -37.96 -11.31 -78.69
N ALA A 244 -37.75 -10.38 -79.61
CA ALA A 244 -37.49 -10.70 -80.98
C ALA A 244 -36.13 -11.37 -81.15
N SER A 245 -36.01 -11.99 -82.33
CA SER A 245 -34.80 -12.01 -83.16
C SER A 245 -33.47 -11.64 -82.47
N PRO A 246 -32.41 -12.46 -82.63
CA PRO A 246 -31.04 -12.12 -82.26
C PRO A 246 -30.64 -10.65 -82.57
N ALA A 247 -31.24 -10.01 -83.58
CA ALA A 247 -31.09 -8.59 -83.91
C ALA A 247 -31.23 -7.56 -82.77
N GLU A 248 -31.81 -7.88 -81.59
CA GLU A 248 -31.86 -6.95 -80.43
C GLU A 248 -30.57 -6.91 -79.59
N LEU A 249 -29.65 -7.88 -79.77
CA LEU A 249 -28.31 -7.87 -79.12
C LEU A 249 -27.26 -7.09 -79.92
N ALA A 250 -27.62 -6.71 -81.14
CA ALA A 250 -26.81 -5.92 -82.05
C ALA A 250 -27.12 -4.45 -81.84
N ASP A 251 -26.16 -3.66 -81.36
CA ASP A 251 -26.36 -2.22 -81.22
C ASP A 251 -26.42 -1.53 -82.58
N GLY A 252 -25.73 -2.10 -83.58
CA GLY A 252 -25.70 -1.63 -84.96
C GLY A 252 -24.91 -2.56 -85.88
N ARG A 253 -24.62 -2.08 -87.09
CA ARG A 253 -23.88 -2.80 -88.14
C ARG A 253 -22.89 -1.91 -88.87
N ILE A 254 -21.89 -2.56 -89.45
CA ILE A 254 -20.92 -1.92 -90.34
C ILE A 254 -21.55 -1.75 -91.73
N ILE A 255 -21.79 -0.50 -92.13
CA ILE A 255 -22.40 -0.19 -93.44
C ILE A 255 -21.37 -0.11 -94.56
N ASN A 256 -20.12 0.22 -94.25
CA ASN A 256 -19.07 0.34 -95.26
C ASN A 256 -17.66 0.25 -94.66
N VAL A 257 -16.73 -0.34 -95.42
CA VAL A 257 -15.30 -0.46 -95.08
C VAL A 257 -14.48 0.09 -96.26
N PRO A 258 -14.19 1.40 -96.33
CA PRO A 258 -13.30 1.95 -97.34
C PRO A 258 -11.88 1.38 -97.14
N GLY A 259 -11.48 0.47 -98.01
CA GLY A 259 -10.30 -0.39 -97.86
C GLY A 259 -8.92 0.27 -97.85
N THR A 260 -8.80 1.58 -97.58
CA THR A 260 -7.54 2.32 -97.71
C THR A 260 -6.98 2.86 -96.39
N ASN A 261 -7.78 3.05 -95.32
CA ASN A 261 -7.32 3.78 -94.11
C ASN A 261 -7.71 3.15 -92.76
N GLY A 262 -8.15 1.88 -92.70
CA GLY A 262 -8.59 1.25 -91.44
C GLY A 262 -9.79 1.96 -90.79
N GLN A 263 -10.57 2.69 -91.60
CA GLN A 263 -11.79 3.35 -91.19
C GLN A 263 -12.99 2.51 -91.61
N VAL A 264 -14.02 2.50 -90.77
CA VAL A 264 -15.29 1.86 -91.05
C VAL A 264 -16.42 2.85 -90.80
N PHE A 265 -17.52 2.67 -91.51
CA PHE A 265 -18.75 3.40 -91.27
C PHE A 265 -19.76 2.48 -90.61
N ILE A 266 -20.46 2.99 -89.62
CA ILE A 266 -21.50 2.29 -88.89
C ILE A 266 -22.85 3.01 -89.04
N ASP A 267 -23.94 2.27 -88.91
CA ASP A 267 -25.33 2.75 -88.98
C ASP A 267 -25.85 3.41 -87.69
N LEU A 268 -24.95 3.81 -86.79
CA LEU A 268 -25.28 4.53 -85.56
C LEU A 268 -24.74 5.94 -85.63
N GLY A 269 -25.55 6.91 -85.25
CA GLY A 269 -25.21 8.33 -85.24
C GLY A 269 -25.67 9.04 -83.97
N ARG A 270 -25.74 10.37 -84.06
CA ARG A 270 -26.15 11.25 -82.96
C ARG A 270 -27.55 10.93 -82.44
N ASN A 271 -28.45 10.50 -83.32
CA ASN A 271 -29.82 10.14 -82.93
C ASN A 271 -29.86 8.93 -81.98
N GLN A 272 -28.88 8.03 -82.11
CA GLN A 272 -28.69 6.90 -81.22
C GLN A 272 -27.80 7.25 -80.02
N ARG A 273 -27.45 8.52 -79.80
CA ARG A 273 -26.56 8.99 -78.71
C ARG A 273 -25.11 8.51 -78.84
N ILE A 274 -24.63 8.26 -80.06
CA ILE A 274 -23.21 7.99 -80.30
C ILE A 274 -22.38 9.26 -80.09
N VAL A 275 -21.28 9.15 -79.36
CA VAL A 275 -20.29 10.23 -79.19
C VAL A 275 -18.92 9.82 -79.73
N PRO A 276 -18.10 10.78 -80.22
CA PRO A 276 -16.70 10.51 -80.55
C PRO A 276 -15.96 9.91 -79.35
N GLY A 277 -15.05 8.98 -79.60
CA GLY A 277 -14.29 8.21 -78.60
C GLY A 277 -14.96 6.90 -78.18
N MET A 278 -16.26 6.71 -78.39
CA MET A 278 -16.93 5.45 -78.01
C MET A 278 -16.31 4.26 -78.70
N THR A 279 -16.19 3.14 -77.98
CA THR A 279 -15.65 1.90 -78.53
C THR A 279 -16.73 0.84 -78.71
N PHE A 280 -16.61 0.07 -79.79
CA PHE A 280 -17.47 -1.06 -80.09
C PHE A 280 -16.65 -2.30 -80.44
N GLU A 281 -17.13 -3.47 -80.06
CA GLU A 281 -16.60 -4.75 -80.51
C GLU A 281 -17.37 -5.23 -81.74
N VAL A 282 -16.64 -5.69 -82.75
CA VAL A 282 -17.18 -6.14 -84.03
C VAL A 282 -17.28 -7.66 -84.03
N TYR A 283 -18.44 -8.18 -84.41
CA TYR A 283 -18.76 -9.60 -84.52
C TYR A 283 -19.17 -9.94 -85.94
N GLN A 284 -18.89 -11.18 -86.35
CA GLN A 284 -19.29 -11.66 -87.68
C GLN A 284 -20.80 -11.82 -87.82
N ASP A 285 -21.48 -12.19 -86.74
CA ASP A 285 -22.92 -12.35 -86.68
C ASP A 285 -23.41 -12.18 -85.23
N VAL A 286 -24.68 -11.88 -85.05
CA VAL A 286 -25.29 -11.62 -83.75
C VAL A 286 -25.22 -12.85 -82.83
N SER A 287 -25.22 -14.06 -83.41
CA SER A 287 -25.08 -15.31 -82.67
C SER A 287 -23.74 -15.47 -81.93
N ALA A 288 -22.73 -14.66 -82.29
CA ALA A 288 -21.43 -14.61 -81.65
C ALA A 288 -21.36 -13.66 -80.45
N ILE A 289 -22.40 -12.84 -80.22
CA ILE A 289 -22.52 -11.97 -79.05
C ILE A 289 -23.05 -12.81 -77.90
N ARG A 290 -22.13 -13.46 -77.19
CA ARG A 290 -22.46 -14.32 -76.04
C ARG A 290 -21.56 -14.01 -74.84
N PRO A 291 -22.12 -14.02 -73.62
CA PRO A 291 -21.31 -14.01 -72.41
C PRO A 291 -20.54 -15.33 -72.28
N ASP A 292 -19.26 -15.24 -71.92
CA ASP A 292 -18.44 -16.40 -71.58
C ASP A 292 -19.02 -17.07 -70.33
N PRO A 293 -19.38 -18.36 -70.38
CA PRO A 293 -20.01 -19.06 -69.26
C PRO A 293 -19.11 -19.23 -68.02
N ARG A 294 -17.80 -18.93 -68.10
CA ARG A 294 -16.87 -19.00 -66.96
C ARG A 294 -16.56 -17.66 -66.30
N THR A 295 -16.60 -16.56 -67.04
CA THR A 295 -16.21 -15.23 -66.53
C THR A 295 -17.37 -14.23 -66.53
N GLY A 296 -18.44 -14.50 -67.27
CA GLY A 296 -19.57 -13.58 -67.45
C GLY A 296 -19.28 -12.41 -68.39
N ASP A 297 -18.02 -12.18 -68.77
CA ASP A 297 -17.65 -11.17 -69.76
C ASP A 297 -18.09 -11.59 -71.18
N TYR A 298 -18.49 -10.63 -72.02
CA TYR A 298 -18.75 -10.91 -73.43
C TYR A 298 -17.48 -11.36 -74.15
N VAL A 299 -17.59 -12.42 -74.95
CA VAL A 299 -16.47 -12.94 -75.77
C VAL A 299 -15.98 -11.82 -76.69
N ARG A 300 -14.68 -11.56 -76.71
CA ARG A 300 -14.11 -10.50 -77.56
C ARG A 300 -14.44 -10.72 -79.03
N GLY A 301 -14.82 -9.64 -79.71
CA GLY A 301 -15.12 -9.62 -81.13
C GLY A 301 -13.88 -9.79 -82.00
N LYS A 302 -14.09 -9.96 -83.31
CA LYS A 302 -13.02 -10.07 -84.30
C LYS A 302 -12.23 -8.77 -84.48
N ALA A 303 -12.81 -7.64 -84.14
CA ALA A 303 -12.15 -6.34 -84.14
C ALA A 303 -12.74 -5.41 -83.07
N SER A 304 -11.98 -4.39 -82.69
CA SER A 304 -12.45 -3.26 -81.88
C SER A 304 -12.38 -2.00 -82.73
N ILE A 305 -13.41 -1.18 -82.66
CA ILE A 305 -13.50 0.09 -83.38
C ILE A 305 -13.76 1.24 -82.42
N GLU A 306 -13.25 2.42 -82.72
CA GLU A 306 -13.41 3.65 -81.95
C GLU A 306 -14.05 4.72 -82.83
N ILE A 307 -15.11 5.36 -82.37
CA ILE A 307 -15.80 6.40 -83.12
C ILE A 307 -14.94 7.65 -83.24
N ILE A 308 -14.65 8.09 -84.46
CA ILE A 308 -13.83 9.29 -84.73
C ILE A 308 -14.65 10.47 -85.23
N LYS A 309 -15.81 10.22 -85.86
CA LYS A 309 -16.70 11.27 -86.36
C LYS A 309 -18.15 10.79 -86.30
N VAL A 310 -19.03 11.61 -85.76
CA VAL A 310 -20.46 11.28 -85.63
C VAL A 310 -21.30 12.15 -86.56
N GLY A 311 -22.06 11.51 -87.44
CA GLY A 311 -23.12 12.11 -88.23
C GLY A 311 -24.49 11.94 -87.56
N THR A 312 -25.57 12.30 -88.25
CA THR A 312 -26.94 12.24 -87.70
C THR A 312 -27.40 10.81 -87.43
N ASP A 313 -27.24 9.93 -88.43
CA ASP A 313 -27.67 8.52 -88.40
C ASP A 313 -26.54 7.54 -88.72
N THR A 314 -25.33 8.04 -88.99
CA THR A 314 -24.15 7.21 -89.29
C THR A 314 -22.91 7.82 -88.66
N SER A 315 -21.93 6.99 -88.33
CA SER A 315 -20.66 7.43 -87.74
C SER A 315 -19.48 6.79 -88.45
N THR A 316 -18.37 7.52 -88.51
CA THR A 316 -17.07 6.99 -88.93
C THR A 316 -16.33 6.53 -87.69
N ALA A 317 -15.86 5.29 -87.72
CA ALA A 317 -15.02 4.69 -86.70
C ALA A 317 -13.66 4.31 -87.29
N ARG A 318 -12.64 4.23 -86.44
CA ARG A 318 -11.31 3.73 -86.76
C ARG A 318 -11.13 2.37 -86.10
N ILE A 319 -10.60 1.39 -86.83
CA ILE A 319 -10.25 0.08 -86.28
C ILE A 319 -9.03 0.27 -85.37
N THR A 320 -9.19 -0.07 -84.09
CA THR A 320 -8.11 -0.01 -83.08
C THR A 320 -7.46 -1.36 -82.86
N ARG A 321 -8.20 -2.46 -83.09
CA ARG A 321 -7.72 -3.84 -83.00
C ARG A 321 -8.41 -4.68 -84.05
N GLU A 322 -7.67 -5.58 -84.70
CA GLU A 322 -8.23 -6.55 -85.65
C GLU A 322 -7.51 -7.90 -85.49
N LEU A 323 -8.26 -9.01 -85.51
CA LEU A 323 -7.70 -10.36 -85.46
C LEU A 323 -7.21 -10.79 -86.84
N THR A 324 -5.94 -11.20 -86.93
CA THR A 324 -5.32 -11.67 -88.18
C THR A 324 -6.12 -12.83 -88.78
N GLY A 325 -6.54 -12.68 -90.04
CA GLY A 325 -7.32 -13.69 -90.77
C GLY A 325 -8.83 -13.60 -90.62
N ARG A 326 -9.36 -12.62 -89.85
CA ARG A 326 -10.80 -12.34 -89.75
C ARG A 326 -11.07 -10.86 -90.00
N PRO A 327 -11.02 -10.40 -91.26
CA PRO A 327 -11.16 -8.98 -91.56
C PRO A 327 -12.55 -8.45 -91.21
N VAL A 328 -12.61 -7.16 -90.87
CA VAL A 328 -13.86 -6.42 -90.75
C VAL A 328 -14.49 -6.25 -92.13
N VAL A 329 -15.74 -6.65 -92.28
CA VAL A 329 -16.50 -6.62 -93.52
C VAL A 329 -17.82 -5.89 -93.32
N LYS A 330 -18.44 -5.51 -94.44
CA LYS A 330 -19.79 -4.96 -94.42
C LYS A 330 -20.77 -5.96 -93.81
N ASP A 331 -21.77 -5.44 -93.10
CA ASP A 331 -22.87 -6.14 -92.42
C ASP A 331 -22.47 -6.91 -91.15
N ASP A 332 -21.19 -6.86 -90.77
CA ASP A 332 -20.76 -7.23 -89.43
C ASP A 332 -21.53 -6.45 -88.36
N VAL A 333 -21.77 -7.11 -87.25
CA VAL A 333 -22.55 -6.59 -86.14
C VAL A 333 -21.62 -5.95 -85.13
N ILE A 334 -22.02 -4.81 -84.58
CA ILE A 334 -21.29 -4.14 -83.50
C ILE A 334 -22.08 -4.21 -82.19
N ALA A 335 -21.36 -4.36 -81.09
CA ALA A 335 -21.94 -4.27 -79.76
C ALA A 335 -20.97 -3.60 -78.77
N ASN A 336 -21.54 -2.80 -77.88
CA ASN A 336 -20.89 -2.21 -76.73
C ASN A 336 -21.68 -2.61 -75.49
N ALA A 337 -21.02 -3.31 -74.56
CA ALA A 337 -21.64 -3.90 -73.38
C ALA A 337 -22.30 -2.88 -72.42
N VAL A 338 -22.00 -1.59 -72.57
CA VAL A 338 -22.53 -0.51 -71.72
C VAL A 338 -23.46 0.42 -72.50
N PHE A 339 -23.71 0.19 -73.79
CA PHE A 339 -24.53 1.08 -74.60
C PHE A 339 -25.85 0.41 -74.99
N ASN A 340 -26.96 1.11 -74.80
CA ASN A 340 -28.28 0.74 -75.28
C ASN A 340 -29.04 2.03 -75.59
N PRO A 341 -29.43 2.27 -76.85
CA PRO A 341 -30.06 3.53 -77.27
C PRO A 341 -31.48 3.72 -76.72
N ASP A 342 -32.14 2.68 -76.19
CA ASP A 342 -33.52 2.74 -75.68
C ASP A 342 -33.60 2.65 -74.15
N TYR A 343 -32.47 2.41 -73.47
CA TYR A 343 -32.40 2.24 -72.02
C TYR A 343 -31.46 3.27 -71.37
N ARG A 344 -31.71 3.60 -70.10
CA ARG A 344 -30.79 4.40 -69.27
C ARG A 344 -30.27 3.47 -68.19
N PHE A 345 -28.98 3.17 -68.26
CA PHE A 345 -28.35 2.31 -67.27
C PHE A 345 -28.26 3.02 -65.92
N LYS A 346 -28.55 2.26 -64.88
CA LYS A 346 -28.47 2.70 -63.49
C LYS A 346 -27.11 2.32 -62.91
N PHE A 347 -26.42 3.33 -62.40
CA PHE A 347 -25.09 3.21 -61.81
C PHE A 347 -25.13 3.56 -60.33
N LEU A 348 -24.49 2.74 -59.52
CA LEU A 348 -24.21 3.04 -58.13
C LEU A 348 -22.73 3.41 -58.04
N VAL A 349 -22.42 4.63 -57.60
CA VAL A 349 -21.04 5.12 -57.48
C VAL A 349 -20.66 5.17 -56.01
N HIS A 350 -19.71 4.31 -55.62
CA HIS A 350 -19.26 4.21 -54.23
C HIS A 350 -17.73 4.25 -54.11
N GLY A 351 -17.24 4.93 -53.08
CA GLY A 351 -15.82 5.07 -52.77
C GLY A 351 -15.19 6.39 -53.25
N LEU A 352 -13.88 6.51 -53.00
CA LEU A 352 -13.06 7.64 -53.42
C LEU A 352 -12.34 7.30 -54.73
N PHE A 353 -12.31 8.22 -55.68
CA PHE A 353 -11.70 8.01 -56.97
C PHE A 353 -10.40 8.80 -57.09
N ASP A 354 -9.44 8.24 -57.83
CA ASP A 354 -8.18 8.84 -58.27
C ASP A 354 -8.22 8.92 -59.80
N VAL A 355 -8.96 9.91 -60.31
CA VAL A 355 -9.22 10.16 -61.73
C VAL A 355 -7.99 10.75 -62.41
N ASN A 356 -7.21 11.57 -61.71
CA ASN A 356 -6.04 12.24 -62.25
C ASN A 356 -4.75 11.38 -62.19
N GLY A 357 -4.78 10.25 -61.47
CA GLY A 357 -3.66 9.33 -61.34
C GLY A 357 -2.55 9.81 -60.41
N ASP A 358 -2.85 10.70 -59.47
CA ASP A 358 -1.87 11.27 -58.53
C ASP A 358 -1.65 10.41 -57.27
N GLY A 359 -2.38 9.30 -57.14
CA GLY A 359 -2.31 8.38 -56.02
C GLY A 359 -3.08 8.83 -54.79
N ARG A 360 -3.90 9.90 -54.87
CA ARG A 360 -4.67 10.47 -53.75
C ARG A 360 -6.16 10.51 -54.07
N PRO A 361 -6.87 9.38 -53.88
CA PRO A 361 -8.30 9.33 -54.08
C PRO A 361 -9.03 10.36 -53.21
N ASN A 362 -9.94 11.13 -53.81
CA ASN A 362 -10.67 12.18 -53.11
C ASN A 362 -12.17 12.22 -53.48
N SER A 363 -12.96 12.96 -52.70
CA SER A 363 -14.41 13.03 -52.89
C SER A 363 -14.84 13.93 -54.04
N GLU A 364 -14.04 14.95 -54.38
CA GLU A 364 -14.34 15.83 -55.51
C GLU A 364 -14.30 15.04 -56.83
N GLU A 365 -13.39 14.08 -56.91
CA GLU A 365 -13.28 13.14 -58.02
C GLU A 365 -14.41 12.12 -58.04
N THR A 366 -14.91 11.65 -56.89
CA THR A 366 -16.15 10.86 -56.86
C THR A 366 -17.32 11.62 -57.48
N ASP A 367 -17.48 12.90 -57.14
CA ASP A 367 -18.53 13.74 -57.73
C ASP A 367 -18.29 14.01 -59.22
N TYR A 368 -17.02 14.09 -59.65
CA TYR A 368 -16.67 14.15 -61.07
C TYR A 368 -17.12 12.90 -61.82
N VAL A 369 -16.87 11.70 -61.28
CA VAL A 369 -17.34 10.44 -61.87
C VAL A 369 -18.87 10.41 -61.99
N ARG A 370 -19.60 10.81 -60.93
CA ARG A 370 -21.06 10.90 -60.97
C ARG A 370 -21.56 11.83 -62.07
N ARG A 371 -20.99 13.03 -62.17
CA ARG A 371 -21.34 13.99 -63.23
C ARG A 371 -21.08 13.42 -64.62
N ARG A 372 -19.97 12.72 -64.80
CA ARG A 372 -19.62 12.08 -66.09
C ARG A 372 -20.61 11.01 -66.49
N ILE A 373 -21.07 10.18 -65.55
CA ILE A 373 -22.13 9.19 -65.81
C ILE A 373 -23.43 9.87 -66.26
N ILE A 374 -23.81 10.97 -65.61
CA ILE A 374 -25.01 11.74 -65.96
C ILE A 374 -24.85 12.40 -67.34
N GLU A 375 -23.70 13.01 -67.64
CA GLU A 375 -23.37 13.61 -68.94
C GLU A 375 -23.41 12.59 -70.08
N TRP A 376 -22.97 11.36 -69.81
CA TRP A 376 -23.05 10.24 -70.75
C TRP A 376 -24.50 9.80 -71.02
N GLY A 377 -25.43 10.06 -70.10
CA GLY A 377 -26.84 9.71 -70.20
C GLY A 377 -27.27 8.53 -69.33
N GLY A 378 -26.45 8.13 -68.36
CA GLY A 378 -26.78 7.17 -67.31
C GLY A 378 -27.55 7.82 -66.15
N GLU A 379 -28.20 7.00 -65.35
CA GLU A 379 -28.85 7.40 -64.09
C GLU A 379 -27.96 7.01 -62.92
N VAL A 380 -27.61 7.95 -62.05
CA VAL A 380 -26.87 7.65 -60.82
C VAL A 380 -27.88 7.42 -59.70
N VAL A 381 -27.90 6.20 -59.15
CA VAL A 381 -28.75 5.84 -58.03
C VAL A 381 -28.14 6.41 -56.75
N GLU A 382 -28.91 7.20 -56.02
CA GLU A 382 -28.52 7.68 -54.69
C GLU A 382 -28.73 6.57 -53.65
N GLY A 383 -27.67 6.27 -52.89
CA GLY A 383 -27.73 5.26 -51.84
C GLY A 383 -26.37 4.62 -51.58
N ASP A 384 -26.33 3.77 -50.56
CA ASP A 384 -25.14 3.03 -50.13
C ASP A 384 -25.32 1.51 -50.29
N ASP A 385 -26.47 1.07 -50.82
CA ASP A 385 -26.87 -0.32 -50.97
C ASP A 385 -27.18 -0.65 -52.44
N LEU A 386 -26.93 -1.89 -52.85
CA LEU A 386 -27.29 -2.37 -54.18
C LEU A 386 -28.82 -2.50 -54.30
N THR A 387 -29.39 -1.82 -55.29
CA THR A 387 -30.81 -2.00 -55.65
C THR A 387 -30.96 -3.14 -56.65
N GLY A 388 -32.11 -3.82 -56.64
CA GLY A 388 -32.35 -4.98 -57.50
C GLY A 388 -32.48 -4.67 -59.00
N ASP A 389 -32.64 -3.40 -59.35
CA ASP A 389 -32.71 -2.85 -60.70
C ASP A 389 -31.41 -2.16 -61.14
N LEU A 390 -30.32 -2.36 -60.39
CA LEU A 390 -29.02 -1.77 -60.69
C LEU A 390 -28.32 -2.52 -61.82
N ASP A 391 -27.83 -1.78 -62.82
CA ASP A 391 -27.13 -2.36 -63.96
C ASP A 391 -25.61 -2.45 -63.74
N PHE A 392 -25.01 -1.42 -63.14
CA PHE A 392 -23.57 -1.33 -62.94
C PHE A 392 -23.21 -0.78 -61.56
N LEU A 393 -22.17 -1.37 -60.96
CA LEU A 393 -21.51 -0.84 -59.77
C LEU A 393 -20.19 -0.18 -60.17
N VAL A 394 -20.02 1.10 -59.87
CA VAL A 394 -18.77 1.84 -60.10
C VAL A 394 -18.05 2.00 -58.76
N LEU A 395 -16.96 1.27 -58.57
CA LEU A 395 -16.17 1.31 -57.34
C LEU A 395 -14.91 2.16 -57.51
N GLY A 396 -14.64 2.99 -56.51
CA GLY A 396 -13.42 3.77 -56.38
C GLY A 396 -12.20 2.93 -55.98
N ALA A 397 -11.13 3.60 -55.60
CA ALA A 397 -9.93 2.95 -55.08
C ALA A 397 -10.25 2.18 -53.79
N GLN A 398 -9.75 0.94 -53.70
CA GLN A 398 -9.94 0.11 -52.51
C GLN A 398 -9.28 0.78 -51.29
N PRO A 399 -10.03 1.08 -50.21
CA PRO A 399 -9.44 1.69 -49.02
C PRO A 399 -8.37 0.78 -48.40
N PRO A 400 -7.22 1.33 -47.95
CA PRO A 400 -6.21 0.52 -47.26
C PRO A 400 -6.73 0.04 -45.92
N MET A 401 -6.33 -1.16 -45.52
CA MET A 401 -6.66 -1.71 -44.20
C MET A 401 -6.07 -0.78 -43.11
N PRO A 402 -6.86 -0.37 -42.12
CA PRO A 402 -6.35 0.49 -41.06
C PRO A 402 -5.28 -0.23 -40.26
N ALA A 403 -4.18 0.46 -39.94
CA ALA A 403 -3.14 -0.08 -39.08
C ALA A 403 -3.72 -0.36 -37.67
N PRO A 404 -3.24 -1.40 -36.97
CA PRO A 404 -3.65 -1.67 -35.60
C PRO A 404 -3.45 -0.43 -34.72
N LEU A 405 -4.44 -0.10 -33.90
CA LEU A 405 -4.32 1.00 -32.96
C LEU A 405 -3.27 0.66 -31.88
N PRO A 406 -2.38 1.60 -31.52
CA PRO A 406 -1.49 1.42 -30.39
C PRO A 406 -2.28 1.42 -29.06
N PRO A 407 -1.73 0.83 -27.97
CA PRO A 407 -2.43 0.70 -26.70
C PRO A 407 -2.82 2.03 -26.03
N ASP A 408 -2.17 3.13 -26.41
CA ASP A 408 -2.34 4.48 -25.88
C ASP A 408 -3.09 5.42 -26.85
N ALA A 409 -3.79 4.87 -27.85
CA ALA A 409 -4.48 5.67 -28.87
C ALA A 409 -5.56 6.59 -28.27
N GLY A 410 -5.50 7.87 -28.60
CA GLY A 410 -6.51 8.86 -28.21
C GLY A 410 -7.81 8.78 -29.04
N ASP A 411 -8.86 9.46 -28.59
CA ASP A 411 -10.21 9.44 -29.19
C ASP A 411 -10.25 9.81 -30.69
N ASP A 412 -9.38 10.71 -31.13
CA ASP A 412 -9.29 11.12 -32.54
C ASP A 412 -8.68 10.02 -33.42
N GLN A 413 -7.69 9.28 -32.89
CA GLN A 413 -7.09 8.15 -33.60
C GLN A 413 -8.08 6.98 -33.68
N PHE A 414 -8.82 6.73 -32.60
CA PHE A 414 -9.87 5.72 -32.57
C PHE A 414 -10.99 6.01 -33.59
N ARG A 415 -11.46 7.27 -33.68
CA ARG A 415 -12.46 7.69 -34.67
C ARG A 415 -11.98 7.54 -36.11
N ARG A 416 -10.73 7.89 -36.40
CA ARG A 416 -10.12 7.70 -37.74
C ARG A 416 -10.04 6.22 -38.11
N PHE A 417 -9.60 5.38 -37.17
CA PHE A 417 -9.52 3.94 -37.35
C PHE A 417 -10.89 3.32 -37.66
N LEU A 418 -11.94 3.68 -36.90
CA LEU A 418 -13.30 3.20 -37.14
C LEU A 418 -13.81 3.60 -38.52
N LYS A 419 -13.65 4.88 -38.91
CA LYS A 419 -14.08 5.38 -40.21
C LYS A 419 -13.36 4.66 -41.36
N GLN A 420 -12.05 4.44 -41.23
CA GLN A 420 -11.28 3.72 -42.24
C GLN A 420 -11.69 2.25 -42.33
N ARG A 421 -11.93 1.58 -41.20
CA ARG A 421 -12.43 0.20 -41.17
C ARG A 421 -13.81 0.08 -41.81
N GLU A 422 -14.73 0.97 -41.46
CA GLU A 422 -16.09 1.03 -42.03
C GLU A 422 -16.06 1.23 -43.54
N SER A 423 -15.23 2.16 -44.04
CA SER A 423 -15.08 2.38 -45.49
C SER A 423 -14.57 1.13 -46.22
N ARG A 424 -13.67 0.37 -45.60
CA ARG A 424 -13.15 -0.89 -46.16
C ARG A 424 -14.20 -1.99 -46.15
N GLU A 425 -14.90 -2.17 -45.03
CA GLU A 425 -15.97 -3.16 -44.90
C GLU A 425 -17.12 -2.88 -45.88
N GLN A 426 -17.46 -1.62 -46.12
CA GLN A 426 -18.50 -1.24 -47.07
C GLN A 426 -18.08 -1.51 -48.52
N TYR A 427 -16.83 -1.18 -48.88
CA TYR A 427 -16.26 -1.52 -50.19
C TYR A 427 -16.32 -3.05 -50.43
N ASP A 428 -15.79 -3.83 -49.49
CA ASP A 428 -15.71 -5.29 -49.62
C ASP A 428 -17.12 -5.91 -49.68
N ARG A 429 -18.08 -5.36 -48.91
CA ARG A 429 -19.49 -5.78 -48.94
C ARG A 429 -20.13 -5.53 -50.30
N LEU A 430 -20.01 -4.32 -50.86
CA LEU A 430 -20.60 -3.98 -52.15
C LEU A 430 -20.00 -4.82 -53.29
N PHE A 431 -18.68 -5.05 -53.25
CA PHE A 431 -17.99 -5.91 -54.21
C PHE A 431 -18.44 -7.38 -54.12
N GLU A 432 -18.59 -7.92 -52.91
CA GLU A 432 -19.06 -9.30 -52.73
C GLU A 432 -20.53 -9.46 -53.14
N GLN A 433 -21.38 -8.51 -52.76
CA GLN A 433 -22.79 -8.53 -53.12
C GLN A 433 -23.00 -8.36 -54.63
N SER A 434 -22.25 -7.48 -55.31
CA SER A 434 -22.34 -7.34 -56.77
C SER A 434 -21.91 -8.63 -57.48
N THR A 435 -20.86 -9.28 -57.00
CA THR A 435 -20.41 -10.58 -57.52
C THR A 435 -21.50 -11.65 -57.36
N LYS A 436 -22.18 -11.70 -56.21
CA LYS A 436 -23.30 -12.65 -55.97
C LYS A 436 -24.53 -12.33 -56.81
N ALA A 437 -24.83 -11.05 -57.00
CA ALA A 437 -25.95 -10.56 -57.81
C ALA A 437 -25.64 -10.56 -59.31
N GLN A 438 -24.42 -10.93 -59.72
CA GLN A 438 -23.93 -10.88 -61.11
C GLN A 438 -24.02 -9.47 -61.72
N ILE A 439 -23.90 -8.44 -60.90
CA ILE A 439 -23.84 -7.03 -61.34
C ILE A 439 -22.38 -6.72 -61.72
N PRO A 440 -22.09 -6.30 -62.96
CA PRO A 440 -20.73 -5.97 -63.36
C PRO A 440 -20.15 -4.79 -62.56
N VAL A 441 -18.90 -4.94 -62.12
CA VAL A 441 -18.13 -3.89 -61.43
C VAL A 441 -17.22 -3.18 -62.42
N LEU A 442 -17.37 -1.86 -62.52
CA LEU A 442 -16.56 -1.00 -63.37
C LEU A 442 -15.60 -0.18 -62.51
N ASN A 443 -14.32 -0.14 -62.91
CA ASN A 443 -13.39 0.87 -62.43
C ASN A 443 -13.41 2.08 -63.38
N TRP A 444 -12.86 3.22 -62.92
CA TRP A 444 -12.86 4.47 -63.69
C TRP A 444 -12.30 4.30 -65.12
N ASN A 445 -11.11 3.70 -65.26
CA ASN A 445 -10.48 3.51 -66.56
C ASN A 445 -11.32 2.66 -67.53
N ARG A 446 -12.02 1.63 -67.03
CA ARG A 446 -12.91 0.80 -67.84
C ARG A 446 -14.18 1.58 -68.23
N PHE A 447 -14.67 2.44 -67.35
CA PHE A 447 -15.78 3.33 -67.66
C PHE A 447 -15.41 4.34 -68.76
N GLU A 448 -14.26 5.01 -68.66
CA GLU A 448 -13.77 5.93 -69.71
C GLU A 448 -13.65 5.25 -71.07
N MET A 449 -13.06 4.05 -71.10
CA MET A 449 -12.90 3.28 -72.34
C MET A 449 -14.24 2.92 -73.00
N LEU A 450 -15.25 2.56 -72.21
CA LEU A 450 -16.55 2.12 -72.71
C LEU A 450 -17.44 3.29 -73.12
N THR A 451 -17.27 4.44 -72.46
CA THR A 451 -18.04 5.67 -72.73
C THR A 451 -17.38 6.56 -73.78
N GLY A 452 -16.10 6.35 -74.08
CA GLY A 452 -15.33 7.20 -74.99
C GLY A 452 -14.93 8.54 -74.39
N MET A 453 -15.08 8.70 -73.07
CA MET A 453 -14.71 9.90 -72.33
C MET A 453 -13.22 9.91 -72.05
N ASN A 454 -12.38 9.99 -73.08
CA ASN A 454 -10.95 10.21 -72.87
C ASN A 454 -10.72 11.66 -72.42
N ALA A 455 -10.00 11.85 -71.31
CA ALA A 455 -9.43 13.13 -70.96
C ALA A 455 -8.36 13.50 -72.02
N ASN A 456 -8.61 14.59 -72.75
CA ASN A 456 -7.55 15.28 -73.49
C ASN A 456 -6.69 16.11 -72.54
#